data_AF-A0A2H0DZK2-F1
#
_entry.id   AF-A0A2H0DZK2-F1
#
_cell.length_a   1.000
_cell.length_b   1.000
_cell.length_c   1.000
_cell.angle_alpha   90.00
_cell.angle_beta   90.00
_cell.angle_gamma   90.00
#
_symmetry.space_group_name_H-M   'P 1'
#
loop_
_entity.id
_entity.type
_entity.pdbx_description
1 polymer ?
#
loop_
_entity_poly.entity_id
_entity_poly.type
_entity_poly.pdbx_seq_one_letter_code
_entity_poly.pdbx_strand_id
1 'polypeptide(L)' 'MLFLGVFGNFGFYMGGVEMMSRWHMFFSLSSIGILTGVIEAVIISFLFGYIFATLYNHFVK' A
#
# COMPACT_ATOMS: atom_id res chain seq x y z
N MET A 1 -1.82 -4.37 -3.96
CA MET A 1 -1.89 -3.36 -5.04
C MET A 1 -1.62 -3.93 -6.42
N LEU A 2 -0.48 -4.57 -6.67
CA LEU A 2 -0.10 -4.98 -8.03
C LEU A 2 -1.08 -5.99 -8.65
N PHE A 3 -1.42 -7.07 -7.91
CA PHE A 3 -2.45 -8.02 -8.35
C PHE A 3 -3.84 -7.39 -8.52
N LEU A 4 -4.29 -6.59 -7.55
CA LEU A 4 -5.59 -5.91 -7.62
C LEU A 4 -5.65 -4.86 -8.74
N GLY A 5 -4.55 -4.18 -9.04
CA GLY A 5 -4.46 -3.24 -10.14
C GLY A 5 -4.49 -3.93 -11.51
N VAL A 6 -3.77 -5.05 -11.65
CA VAL A 6 -3.79 -5.84 -12.89
C VAL A 6 -5.17 -6.48 -13.10
N PHE A 7 -5.71 -7.22 -12.13
CA PHE A 7 -7.02 -7.87 -12.27
C PHE A 7 -8.19 -6.87 -12.29
N GLY A 8 -8.05 -5.75 -11.58
CA GLY A 8 -9.00 -4.64 -11.61
C GLY A 8 -9.15 -4.00 -12.99
N ASN A 9 -8.07 -3.93 -13.78
CA ASN A 9 -8.14 -3.44 -15.17
C ASN A 9 -8.95 -4.37 -16.09
N PHE A 10 -9.14 -5.64 -15.70
CA PHE A 10 -10.01 -6.59 -16.39
C PHE A 10 -11.44 -6.64 -15.80
N GLY A 11 -11.76 -5.76 -14.84
CA GLY A 11 -13.07 -5.71 -14.18
C GLY A 11 -13.27 -6.74 -13.06
N PHE A 12 -12.23 -7.49 -12.68
CA PHE A 12 -12.29 -8.43 -11.57
C PHE A 12 -11.95 -7.76 -10.24
N TYR A 13 -12.55 -8.25 -9.14
CA TYR A 13 -12.25 -7.79 -7.78
C TYR A 13 -12.45 -6.28 -7.56
N MET A 14 -13.41 -5.65 -8.25
CA MET A 14 -13.67 -4.21 -8.16
C MET A 14 -13.93 -3.71 -6.72
N GLY A 15 -14.52 -4.53 -5.85
CA GLY A 15 -14.65 -4.18 -4.43
C GLY A 15 -13.29 -4.08 -3.70
N GLY A 16 -12.32 -4.93 -4.05
CA GLY A 16 -10.96 -4.84 -3.55
C GLY A 16 -10.18 -3.65 -4.11
N VAL A 17 -10.45 -3.28 -5.37
CA VAL A 17 -9.92 -2.05 -5.98
C VAL A 17 -10.47 -0.81 -5.30
N GLU A 18 -11.78 -0.78 -5.01
CA GLU A 18 -12.40 0.35 -4.30
C GLU A 18 -11.81 0.50 -2.89
N MET A 19 -11.64 -0.60 -2.15
CA MET A 19 -10.96 -0.57 -0.86
C MET A 19 -9.52 -0.05 -0.97
N MET A 20 -8.75 -0.51 -1.96
CA MET A 20 -7.37 -0.05 -2.18
C MET A 20 -7.31 1.44 -2.52
N SER A 21 -8.21 1.94 -3.36
CA SER A 21 -8.29 3.37 -3.69
C SER A 21 -8.67 4.24 -2.48
N ARG A 22 -9.37 3.68 -1.49
CA ARG A 22 -9.66 4.39 -0.23
C ARG A 22 -8.49 4.33 0.76
N TRP A 23 -7.70 3.27 0.75
CA TRP A 23 -6.63 3.04 1.71
C TRP A 23 -5.28 3.64 1.29
N HIS A 24 -5.11 3.90 0.00
CA HIS A 24 -3.86 4.38 -0.57
C HIS A 24 -4.09 5.62 -1.41
N MET A 25 -3.48 6.72 -0.98
CA MET A 25 -3.76 8.05 -1.47
C MET A 25 -3.35 8.20 -2.94
N PHE A 26 -2.34 7.45 -3.37
CA PHE A 26 -1.81 7.49 -4.73
C PHE A 26 -2.20 6.29 -5.59
N PHE A 27 -3.03 5.38 -5.09
CA PHE A 27 -3.44 4.20 -5.85
C PHE A 27 -4.56 4.53 -6.84
N SER A 28 -4.38 4.13 -8.09
CA SER A 28 -5.44 4.08 -9.11
C SER A 28 -5.20 2.92 -10.07
N LEU A 29 -6.18 2.58 -10.90
CA LEU A 29 -6.07 1.53 -11.93
C LEU A 29 -5.07 1.85 -13.05
N SER A 30 -4.58 3.09 -13.13
CA SER A 30 -3.52 3.45 -14.06
C SER A 30 -2.19 2.80 -13.67
N SER A 31 -1.34 2.45 -14.65
CA SER A 31 -0.01 1.87 -14.37
C SER A 31 0.85 2.75 -13.47
N ILE A 32 0.75 4.08 -13.62
CA ILE A 32 1.44 5.05 -12.76
C ILE A 32 0.86 4.99 -11.35
N GLY A 33 -0.46 4.98 -11.19
CA GLY A 33 -1.14 4.89 -9.89
C GLY A 33 -0.82 3.60 -9.12
N ILE A 34 -0.76 2.47 -9.81
CA ILE A 34 -0.35 1.20 -9.21
C ILE A 34 1.08 1.31 -8.67
N LEU A 35 2.00 1.87 -9.47
CA LEU A 35 3.40 2.03 -9.09
C LEU A 35 3.55 2.98 -7.89
N THR A 36 2.91 4.15 -7.94
CA THR A 36 2.96 5.14 -6.86
C THR A 36 2.33 4.61 -5.59
N GLY A 37 1.22 3.87 -5.68
CA GLY A 37 0.63 3.18 -4.53
C GLY A 37 1.60 2.18 -3.91
N VAL A 38 2.31 1.38 -4.72
CA VAL A 38 3.29 0.40 -4.19
C VAL A 38 4.41 1.11 -3.45
N ILE A 39 4.94 2.19 -4.02
CA ILE A 39 6.00 2.99 -3.39
C ILE A 39 5.49 3.59 -2.06
N GLU A 40 4.28 4.15 -2.04
CA GLU A 40 3.63 4.66 -0.84
C GLU A 40 3.57 3.59 0.26
N ALA A 41 3.05 2.40 -0.07
CA ALA A 41 2.92 1.31 0.89
C ALA A 41 4.28 0.85 1.45
N VAL A 42 5.32 0.78 0.60
CA VAL A 42 6.67 0.40 1.02
C VAL A 42 7.25 1.44 1.99
N ILE A 43 7.16 2.72 1.65
CA ILE A 43 7.70 3.80 2.49
C ILE A 43 6.98 3.87 3.83
N ILE A 44 5.64 3.83 3.82
CA ILE A 44 4.84 3.89 5.05
C ILE A 44 5.12 2.67 5.93
N SER A 45 5.11 1.46 5.37
CA SER A 45 5.38 0.24 6.13
C SER A 45 6.78 0.22 6.72
N PHE A 46 7.78 0.69 5.97
CA PHE A 46 9.15 0.82 6.48
C PHE A 46 9.23 1.82 7.62
N LEU A 47 8.62 3.01 7.47
CA LEU A 47 8.61 4.03 8.51
C LEU A 47 7.96 3.53 9.80
N PHE A 48 6.78 2.91 9.69
CA PHE A 48 6.08 2.32 10.83
C PHE A 48 6.91 1.20 11.49
N GLY A 49 7.48 0.30 10.69
CA GLY A 49 8.32 -0.79 11.19
C GLY A 49 9.57 -0.28 11.90
N TYR A 50 10.23 0.73 11.34
CA TYR A 50 11.42 1.36 11.92
C TYR A 50 11.11 2.05 13.26
N ILE A 51 10.02 2.84 13.31
CA ILE A 51 9.58 3.50 14.54
C ILE A 51 9.21 2.45 15.59
N PHE A 52 8.43 1.43 15.20
CA PHE A 52 8.03 0.36 16.10
C PHE A 52 9.24 -0.39 16.67
N ALA A 53 10.20 -0.77 15.83
CA ALA A 53 11.42 -1.45 16.26
C ALA A 53 12.27 -0.56 17.19
N THR A 54 12.39 0.73 16.87
CA THR A 54 13.13 1.69 17.72
C THR A 54 12.47 1.85 19.08
N LEU A 55 11.15 2.05 19.12
CA LEU A 55 10.40 2.18 20.38
C LEU A 55 10.46 0.88 21.19
N TYR A 56 10.22 -0.26 20.56
CA TYR A 56 10.32 -1.57 21.20
C TYR A 56 11.69 -1.77 21.84
N ASN A 57 12.78 -1.51 21.08
CA ASN A 57 14.13 -1.63 21.59
C ASN A 57 14.45 -0.62 22.71
N HIS A 58 13.79 0.53 22.73
CA HIS A 58 13.96 1.53 23.79
C HIS A 58 13.27 1.13 25.10
N PHE A 59 12.12 0.46 25.03
CA PHE A 59 11.37 0.03 26.23
C PHE A 59 11.77 -1.36 26.75
N VAL A 60 12.37 -2.20 25.90
CA VAL A 60 12.78 -3.57 26.27
C VAL A 60 14.26 -3.66 26.67
N LYS A 61 15.07 -2.65 26.32
CA LYS A 61 16.39 -2.45 26.94
C LYS A 61 16.27 -1.70 28.26
#